data_AF-A0A8T4BD19-F1
#
_entry.id   AF-A0A8T4BD19-F1
#
_cell.length_a   1.000
_cell.length_b   1.000
_cell.length_c   1.000
_cell.angle_alpha   90.00
_cell.angle_beta   90.00
_cell.angle_gamma   90.00
#
_symmetry.space_group_name_H-M   'P 1'
#
loop_
_entity.id
_entity.type
_entity.pdbx_description
1 polymer ?
#
loop_
_entity_poly.entity_id
_entity_poly.type
_entity_poly.pdbx_seq_one_letter_code
_entity_poly.pdbx_strand_id
1 'polypeptide(L)'
;MADEQTTKNVAYLILGISFLVMMWFILKQAKQNREDSLEESSPNVAGSDERPGSALNPEQFDEPDDDALEEMAELLGEDED
;
A
#
# COMPACT_ATOMS: atom_id res chain seq x y z
N MET A 1 17.99 -31.44 -42.77
CA MET A 1 18.19 -30.44 -41.69
C MET A 1 17.72 -29.11 -42.23
N ALA A 2 16.89 -28.37 -41.47
CA ALA A 2 16.51 -27.03 -41.88
C ALA A 2 17.77 -26.15 -41.95
N ASP A 3 17.82 -25.26 -42.93
CA ASP A 3 18.95 -24.34 -43.11
C ASP A 3 19.17 -23.46 -41.87
N GLU A 4 20.43 -23.17 -41.52
CA GLU A 4 20.79 -22.46 -40.30
C GLU A 4 20.22 -21.03 -40.28
N GLN A 5 20.20 -20.36 -41.43
CA GLN A 5 19.62 -19.03 -41.57
C GLN A 5 18.09 -19.08 -41.38
N THR A 6 17.43 -20.10 -41.94
CA THR A 6 16.00 -20.32 -41.75
C THR A 6 15.67 -20.54 -40.27
N THR A 7 16.49 -21.31 -39.56
CA THR A 7 16.32 -21.59 -38.13
C THR A 7 16.49 -20.32 -37.29
N LYS A 8 17.50 -19.50 -37.58
CA LYS A 8 17.72 -18.21 -36.89
C LYS A 8 16.56 -17.23 -37.13
N ASN A 9 16.07 -17.13 -38.36
CA ASN A 9 14.96 -16.25 -38.70
C ASN A 9 13.68 -16.64 -37.98
N VAL A 10 13.37 -17.94 -37.92
CA VAL A 10 12.23 -18.45 -37.16
C VAL A 10 12.40 -18.18 -35.66
N ALA A 11 13.59 -18.39 -35.10
CA ALA A 11 13.86 -18.09 -33.70
C ALA A 11 13.67 -16.61 -33.36
N TYR A 12 14.16 -15.70 -34.20
CA TYR A 12 13.97 -14.25 -34.00
C TYR A 12 12.52 -13.82 -34.16
N LEU A 13 11.75 -14.45 -35.06
CA LEU A 13 10.30 -14.20 -35.18
C LEU A 13 9.55 -14.60 -33.92
N ILE A 14 9.82 -15.81 -33.41
CA ILE A 14 9.20 -16.30 -32.16
C ILE A 14 9.58 -15.37 -31.00
N LEU A 15 10.85 -14.98 -30.91
CA LEU A 15 11.34 -14.09 -29.86
C LEU A 15 10.67 -12.72 -29.94
N GLY A 16 10.56 -12.14 -31.14
CA GLY A 16 9.86 -10.87 -31.36
C GLY A 16 8.38 -10.93 -30.98
N ILE A 17 7.67 -11.98 -31.37
CA ILE A 17 6.26 -12.18 -31.00
C ILE A 17 6.12 -12.35 -29.48
N SER A 18 6.98 -13.16 -28.85
CA SER A 18 6.96 -13.37 -27.40
C SER A 18 7.20 -12.08 -26.63
N PHE A 19 8.09 -11.21 -27.13
CA PHE A 19 8.37 -9.91 -26.54
C PHE A 19 7.17 -8.98 -26.61
N LEU A 20 6.48 -8.94 -27.76
CA LEU A 20 5.26 -8.12 -27.90
C LEU A 20 4.13 -8.60 -26.99
N VAL A 21 3.95 -9.92 -26.84
CA VAL A 21 2.96 -10.50 -25.92
C VAL A 21 3.29 -10.13 -24.47
N MET A 22 4.56 -10.24 -24.07
CA MET A 22 5.01 -9.86 -22.74
C MET A 22 4.79 -8.37 -22.47
N MET A 23 5.14 -7.51 -23.42
CA MET A 23 4.94 -6.07 -23.30
C MET A 23 3.46 -5.71 -23.14
N TRP A 24 2.57 -6.33 -23.92
CA TRP A 24 1.13 -6.16 -23.78
C TRP A 24 0.62 -6.61 -22.41
N PHE A 25 1.09 -7.76 -21.92
CA PHE A 25 0.71 -8.29 -20.61
C PHE A 25 1.11 -7.35 -19.47
N ILE A 26 2.35 -6.84 -19.50
CA ILE A 26 2.86 -5.88 -18.50
C ILE A 26 2.04 -4.59 -18.53
N LEU A 27 1.75 -4.03 -19.70
CA LEU A 27 0.94 -2.82 -19.82
C LEU A 27 -0.49 -3.02 -19.29
N LYS A 28 -1.09 -4.18 -19.56
CA LYS A 28 -2.41 -4.54 -19.04
C LYS A 28 -2.41 -4.64 -17.52
N GLN A 29 -1.41 -5.32 -16.93
CA GLN A 29 -1.28 -5.47 -15.49
C GLN A 29 -0.98 -4.14 -14.81
N ALA A 30 -0.07 -3.33 -15.37
CA ALA A 30 0.26 -2.02 -14.85
C ALA A 30 -0.95 -1.08 -14.83
N LYS A 31 -1.83 -1.17 -15.84
CA LYS A 31 -3.08 -0.41 -15.85
C LYS A 31 -4.01 -0.82 -14.72
N GLN A 32 -4.18 -2.13 -14.49
CA GLN A 32 -5.01 -2.65 -13.40
C GLN A 32 -4.46 -2.25 -12.03
N ASN A 33 -3.16 -2.49 -11.79
CA ASN A 33 -2.53 -2.11 -10.52
C ASN A 33 -2.60 -0.60 -10.26
N ARG A 34 -2.53 0.23 -11.31
CA ARG A 34 -2.67 1.69 -11.18
C ARG A 34 -4.09 2.09 -10.81
N GLU A 35 -5.10 1.37 -11.28
CA GLU A 35 -6.51 1.62 -10.95
C GLU A 35 -6.78 1.24 -9.49
N ASP A 36 -6.32 0.07 -9.06
CA ASP A 36 -6.41 -0.40 -7.66
C ASP A 36 -5.63 0.54 -6.73
N SER A 37 -4.43 0.98 -7.14
CA SER A 37 -3.66 1.94 -6.36
C SER A 37 -4.32 3.32 -6.29
N LEU A 38 -5.05 3.76 -7.32
CA LEU A 38 -5.80 5.03 -7.28
C LEU A 38 -7.03 4.94 -6.38
N GLU A 39 -7.66 3.77 -6.30
CA GLU A 39 -8.74 3.49 -5.36
C GLU A 39 -8.23 3.44 -3.92
N GLU A 40 -7.12 2.73 -3.67
CA GLU A 40 -6.48 2.62 -2.34
C GLU A 40 -5.77 3.90 -1.89
N SER A 41 -5.18 4.67 -2.81
CA SER A 41 -4.56 5.97 -2.52
C SER A 41 -5.54 7.13 -2.53
N SER A 42 -6.84 6.87 -2.76
CA SER A 42 -7.85 7.90 -2.60
C SER A 42 -7.79 8.42 -1.15
N PRO A 43 -7.87 9.74 -0.92
CA PRO A 43 -7.79 10.27 0.43
C PRO A 43 -8.90 9.65 1.26
N ASN A 44 -8.54 8.96 2.34
CA ASN A 44 -9.52 8.44 3.30
C ASN A 44 -10.36 9.62 3.81
N VAL A 45 -11.61 9.71 3.37
CA VAL A 45 -12.54 10.74 3.81
C VAL A 45 -13.06 10.30 5.18
N ALA A 46 -12.91 11.15 6.20
CA ALA A 46 -13.41 10.83 7.54
C ALA A 46 -14.91 10.49 7.47
N GLY A 47 -15.29 9.29 7.93
CA GLY A 47 -16.66 8.78 7.88
C GLY A 47 -17.05 8.02 6.60
N SER A 48 -16.14 7.82 5.64
CA SER A 48 -16.37 6.95 4.48
C SER A 48 -15.88 5.51 4.68
N ASP A 49 -15.13 5.22 5.75
CA ASP A 49 -14.78 3.86 6.14
C ASP A 49 -15.83 3.31 7.13
N GLU A 50 -15.94 1.98 7.20
CA GLU A 50 -16.80 1.32 8.19
C GLU A 50 -16.21 1.37 9.61
N ARG A 51 -15.07 2.05 9.83
CA ARG A 51 -14.51 2.15 11.18
C ARG A 51 -15.35 3.17 11.95
N PRO A 52 -15.96 2.77 13.06
CA PRO A 52 -16.75 3.69 13.86
C PRO A 52 -15.83 4.80 14.35
N GLY A 53 -16.21 6.06 14.13
CA GLY A 53 -15.44 7.23 14.59
C GLY A 53 -15.37 7.37 16.12
N SER A 54 -15.91 6.40 16.86
CA SER A 54 -15.79 6.29 18.30
C SER A 54 -14.48 5.60 18.69
N ALA A 55 -13.88 6.03 19.80
CA ALA A 55 -12.82 5.26 20.43
C ALA A 55 -13.31 3.83 20.73
N LEU A 56 -12.46 2.82 20.46
CA LEU A 56 -12.77 1.41 20.75
C LEU A 56 -13.02 1.17 22.24
N ASN A 57 -12.35 1.97 23.08
CA ASN A 57 -12.53 1.99 24.52
C ASN A 57 -12.68 3.45 24.97
N PRO A 58 -13.89 4.02 25.01
CA PRO A 58 -14.09 5.40 25.43
C PRO A 58 -13.82 5.61 26.92
N GLU A 59 -13.94 4.56 27.73
CA GLU A 59 -13.77 4.60 29.19
C GLU A 59 -12.31 4.88 29.60
N GLN A 60 -11.33 4.62 28.72
CA GLN A 60 -9.92 4.95 28.95
C GLN A 60 -9.66 6.46 29.04
N PHE A 61 -10.63 7.28 28.64
CA PHE A 61 -10.55 8.74 28.75
C PHE A 61 -11.29 9.28 29.99
N ASP A 62 -11.97 8.41 30.75
CA ASP A 62 -12.69 8.82 31.96
C ASP A 62 -11.75 9.03 33.14
N GLU A 63 -10.64 8.28 33.21
CA GLU A 63 -9.59 8.42 34.22
C GLU A 63 -8.20 8.34 33.55
N PRO A 64 -7.27 9.26 33.86
CA PRO A 64 -5.90 9.20 33.34
C PRO A 64 -5.18 7.97 33.87
N ASP A 65 -4.30 7.39 33.05
CA ASP A 65 -3.44 6.29 33.47
C ASP A 65 -2.22 6.80 34.29
N ASP A 66 -1.50 5.87 34.92
CA ASP A 66 -0.36 6.19 35.78
C ASP A 66 0.72 6.98 35.01
N ASP A 67 0.94 6.68 33.73
CA ASP A 67 1.89 7.38 32.86
C ASP A 67 1.44 8.84 32.61
N ALA A 68 0.15 9.08 32.34
CA ALA A 68 -0.39 10.44 32.22
C ALA A 68 -0.39 11.20 33.55
N LEU A 69 -0.57 10.50 34.66
CA LEU A 69 -0.49 11.10 36.00
C LEU A 69 0.95 11.54 36.33
N GLU A 70 1.96 10.75 35.95
CA GLU A 70 3.38 11.10 36.13
C GLU A 70 3.78 12.29 35.23
N GLU A 71 3.32 12.33 33.98
CA GLU A 71 3.53 13.49 33.10
C GLU A 71 2.85 14.76 33.67
N MET A 72 1.67 14.62 34.28
CA MET A 72 1.01 15.72 34.99
C MET A 72 1.80 16.17 36.22
N ALA A 73 2.37 15.25 37.00
CA ALA A 73 3.20 15.59 38.17
C ALA A 73 4.47 16.36 37.77
N GLU A 74 5.13 15.95 36.68
CA GLU A 74 6.28 16.65 36.10
C GLU A 74 5.89 18.06 35.62
N LEU A 75 4.74 18.19 34.95
CA LEU A 75 4.20 19.49 34.52
C LEU A 75 3.81 20.41 35.68
N LEU A 76 3.39 19.85 36.82
CA LEU A 76 3.09 20.60 38.04
C LEU A 76 4.34 20.91 38.88
N GLY A 77 5.50 20.33 38.56
CA GLY A 77 6.74 20.50 39.32
C GLY A 77 6.71 19.84 40.69
N GLU A 78 5.87 18.81 40.88
CA GLU A 78 5.74 18.10 42.16
C GLU A 78 6.96 17.22 42.49
N ASP A 79 7.84 16.98 41.51
CA ASP A 79 9.08 16.22 41.66
C ASP A 79 10.32 17.09 41.99
N GLU A 80 10.18 18.42 42.17
CA GLU A 80 11.29 19.37 42.38
C GLU A 80 11.68 19.62 43.87
N ASP A 81 11.37 18.73 44.81
CA ASP A 81 11.74 18.84 46.25
C ASP A 81 13.00 18.03 46.66
#